data_AF-C7RTU3-F1
#
_entry.id   AF-C7RTU3-F1
#
_cell.length_a   1.000
_cell.length_b   1.000
_cell.length_c   1.000
_cell.angle_alpha   90.00
_cell.angle_beta   90.00
_cell.angle_gamma   90.00
#
_symmetry.space_group_name_H-M   'P 1'
#
loop_
_entity.id
_entity.type
_entity.pdbx_description
1 polymer ?
#
loop_
_entity_poly.entity_id
_entity_poly.type
_entity_poly.pdbx_seq_one_letter_code
_entity_poly.pdbx_strand_id
1 'polypeptide(L)'
;MYEPHQWYELGLLRSPGWVRLALEMRAGWEYGASLAATPLLSLAPRGDGHPVLVFPGLITGDLSTLPLRNYLSSRGYATYPWGLGINRGPRAGVIDACLERLDKLSQEHGRSLSLIGWSLGGLYARELAKARPDVVRQVITMGTPFTGHPKATNAWRIYEWATGHKIGAPDIHEPLRSPPPVPTTSIFSRSDGVVAWQCSLERESPHTDNIEVQASHLGMGLNPLTLYALADRLAQAEGDWRPFDRSGLRSYLYPDPRRPASY
;
A
#
# COMPACT_ATOMS: atom_id res chain seq x y z
N MET A 1 -4.29 2.45 34.00
CA MET A 1 -4.76 1.31 33.20
C MET A 1 -5.24 1.91 31.88
N TYR A 2 -4.43 1.84 30.84
CA TYR A 2 -4.68 2.51 29.56
C TYR A 2 -5.61 1.60 28.75
N GLU A 3 -6.85 2.02 28.48
CA GLU A 3 -7.78 1.20 27.71
C GLU A 3 -7.32 1.11 26.23
N PRO A 4 -7.18 -0.09 25.63
CA PRO A 4 -6.66 -0.24 24.27
C PRO A 4 -7.67 0.11 23.14
N HIS A 5 -8.84 0.66 23.47
CA HIS A 5 -9.98 0.71 22.55
C HIS A 5 -10.35 2.11 22.00
N GLN A 6 -9.54 3.15 22.24
CA GLN A 6 -9.87 4.54 21.84
C GLN A 6 -9.01 5.14 20.70
N TRP A 7 -8.49 4.35 19.75
CA TRP A 7 -7.58 4.89 18.72
C TRP A 7 -8.25 5.42 17.43
N TYR A 8 -9.58 5.57 17.36
CA TYR A 8 -10.23 6.06 16.14
C TYR A 8 -11.65 6.63 16.36
N GLU A 9 -11.77 7.89 16.80
CA GLU A 9 -12.99 8.66 16.52
C GLU A 9 -13.02 9.05 15.02
N LEU A 10 -13.36 8.09 14.15
CA LEU A 10 -13.38 8.22 12.67
C LEU A 10 -14.39 9.25 12.14
N GLY A 11 -15.24 9.82 13.00
CA GLY A 11 -16.31 10.74 12.63
C GLY A 11 -15.86 12.13 12.18
N LEU A 12 -14.60 12.51 12.42
CA LEU A 12 -14.10 13.88 12.20
C LEU A 12 -12.87 13.96 11.28
N LEU A 13 -12.47 12.87 10.63
CA LEU A 13 -11.28 12.88 9.76
C LEU A 13 -11.52 13.76 8.52
N ARG A 14 -10.76 14.85 8.42
CA ARG A 14 -10.75 15.78 7.28
C ARG A 14 -9.66 15.39 6.29
N SER A 15 -9.89 15.65 5.01
CA SER A 15 -8.86 15.47 3.99
C SER A 15 -7.64 16.37 4.27
N PRO A 16 -6.43 15.99 3.81
CA PRO A 16 -5.24 16.83 3.98
C PRO A 16 -5.47 18.23 3.38
N GLY A 17 -4.99 19.27 4.08
CA GLY A 17 -5.09 20.65 3.61
C GLY A 17 -4.30 20.91 2.32
N TRP A 18 -4.61 22.01 1.63
CA TRP A 18 -4.03 22.37 0.32
C TRP A 18 -2.49 22.47 0.33
N VAL A 19 -1.88 22.87 1.45
CA VAL A 19 -0.42 22.90 1.61
C VAL A 19 0.18 21.51 1.47
N ARG A 20 -0.41 20.49 2.12
CA ARG A 20 0.07 19.11 2.02
C ARG A 20 -0.12 18.55 0.62
N LEU A 21 -1.24 18.90 -0.03
CA LEU A 21 -1.46 18.54 -1.43
C LEU A 21 -0.43 19.17 -2.38
N ALA A 22 -0.08 20.45 -2.18
CA ALA A 22 0.95 21.12 -2.98
C ALA A 22 2.34 20.49 -2.79
N LEU A 23 2.63 19.98 -1.58
CA LEU A 23 3.88 19.28 -1.30
C LEU A 23 4.03 17.94 -2.04
N GLU A 24 2.98 17.42 -2.68
CA GLU A 24 3.06 16.24 -3.55
C GLU A 24 3.97 16.47 -4.78
N MET A 25 4.23 17.73 -5.16
CA MET A 25 5.22 18.04 -6.21
C MET A 25 6.63 17.55 -5.88
N ARG A 26 6.92 17.24 -4.61
CA ARG A 26 8.21 16.65 -4.21
C ARG A 26 8.40 15.21 -4.70
N ALA A 27 7.38 14.56 -5.26
CA ALA A 27 7.47 13.21 -5.82
C ALA A 27 8.62 13.05 -6.83
N GLY A 28 8.92 14.10 -7.63
CA GLY A 28 10.08 14.10 -8.52
C GLY A 28 11.43 14.03 -7.79
N TRP A 29 11.56 14.74 -6.67
CA TRP A 29 12.75 14.67 -5.81
C TRP A 29 12.84 13.35 -5.07
N GLU A 30 11.72 12.74 -4.66
CA GLU A 30 11.72 11.41 -4.04
C GLU A 30 12.22 10.34 -5.01
N TYR A 31 11.83 10.42 -6.28
CA TYR A 31 12.39 9.56 -7.32
C TYR A 31 13.89 9.80 -7.52
N GLY A 32 14.32 11.07 -7.57
CA GLY A 32 15.74 11.43 -7.63
C GLY A 32 16.55 10.91 -6.43
N ALA A 33 15.96 10.96 -5.23
CA ALA A 33 16.57 10.41 -4.01
C ALA A 33 16.74 8.89 -4.09
N SER A 34 15.78 8.16 -4.68
CA SER A 34 15.95 6.73 -4.94
C SER A 34 17.05 6.42 -5.94
N LEU A 35 17.19 7.22 -6.99
CA LEU A 35 18.30 7.07 -7.93
C LEU A 35 19.65 7.28 -7.21
N ALA A 36 19.76 8.31 -6.38
CA ALA A 36 20.97 8.55 -5.57
C ALA A 36 21.20 7.43 -4.52
N ALA A 37 20.14 6.88 -3.95
CA ALA A 37 20.21 5.79 -2.96
C ALA A 37 20.39 4.39 -3.58
N THR A 38 20.50 4.27 -4.91
CA THR A 38 20.61 2.97 -5.61
C THR A 38 21.68 2.05 -5.02
N PRO A 39 22.90 2.50 -4.67
CA PRO A 39 23.90 1.63 -4.04
C PRO A 39 23.43 1.03 -2.71
N LEU A 40 22.76 1.83 -1.86
CA LEU A 40 22.22 1.36 -0.59
C LEU A 40 21.03 0.42 -0.80
N LEU A 41 20.12 0.77 -1.71
CA LEU A 41 19.00 -0.09 -2.11
C LEU A 41 19.47 -1.40 -2.75
N SER A 42 20.66 -1.42 -3.34
CA SER A 42 21.26 -2.64 -3.88
C SER A 42 21.68 -3.65 -2.81
N LEU A 43 21.84 -3.20 -1.56
CA LEU A 43 22.12 -4.05 -0.39
C LEU A 43 20.85 -4.52 0.32
N ALA A 44 19.67 -4.06 -0.11
CA ALA A 44 18.41 -4.50 0.46
C ALA A 44 18.21 -6.02 0.24
N PRO A 45 17.45 -6.69 1.12
CA PRO A 45 17.18 -8.13 1.01
C PRO A 45 16.72 -8.55 -0.39
N ARG A 46 17.15 -9.75 -0.79
CA ARG A 46 16.79 -10.34 -2.08
C ARG A 46 15.61 -11.27 -1.95
N GLY A 47 14.84 -11.39 -3.03
CA GLY A 47 13.74 -12.32 -3.15
C GLY A 47 14.15 -13.75 -3.45
N ASP A 48 13.24 -14.67 -3.16
CA ASP A 48 13.32 -16.10 -3.47
C ASP A 48 12.70 -16.44 -4.84
N GLY A 49 12.53 -15.46 -5.72
CA GLY A 49 11.92 -15.63 -7.04
C GLY A 49 10.39 -15.62 -7.09
N HIS A 50 9.67 -15.51 -5.97
CA HIS A 50 8.21 -15.60 -5.99
C HIS A 50 7.54 -14.47 -6.79
N PRO A 51 6.35 -14.71 -7.36
CA PRO A 51 5.62 -13.73 -8.13
C PRO A 51 5.05 -12.59 -7.28
N VAL A 52 5.16 -11.36 -7.77
CA VAL A 52 4.65 -10.14 -7.14
C VAL A 52 3.73 -9.39 -8.09
N LEU A 53 2.44 -9.25 -7.75
CA LEU A 53 1.46 -8.52 -8.56
C LEU A 53 1.24 -7.11 -8.01
N VAL A 54 1.45 -6.09 -8.85
CA VAL A 54 1.43 -4.67 -8.44
C VAL A 54 0.22 -3.92 -9.01
N PHE A 55 -0.60 -3.35 -8.13
CA PHE A 55 -1.82 -2.61 -8.46
C PHE A 55 -1.59 -1.09 -8.43
N PRO A 56 -1.86 -0.38 -9.55
CA PRO A 56 -1.69 1.06 -9.65
C PRO A 56 -2.78 1.84 -8.91
N GLY A 57 -2.51 3.12 -8.63
CA GLY A 57 -3.48 4.04 -8.03
C GLY A 57 -4.56 4.52 -9.01
N LEU A 58 -5.54 5.26 -8.51
CA LEU A 58 -6.64 5.78 -9.32
C LEU A 58 -6.13 6.74 -10.43
N ILE A 59 -6.71 6.62 -11.62
CA ILE A 59 -6.36 7.29 -12.90
C ILE A 59 -4.93 6.98 -13.38
N THR A 60 -4.26 6.00 -12.79
CA THR A 60 -2.93 5.55 -13.22
C THR A 60 -2.98 4.14 -13.81
N GLY A 61 -1.93 3.74 -14.52
CA GLY A 61 -1.82 2.40 -15.11
C GLY A 61 -0.42 1.83 -14.92
N ASP A 62 -0.09 0.77 -15.66
CA ASP A 62 1.14 -0.01 -15.46
C ASP A 62 2.46 0.74 -15.64
N LEU A 63 2.45 1.85 -16.38
CA LEU A 63 3.61 2.72 -16.53
C LEU A 63 3.96 3.43 -15.22
N SER A 64 2.96 3.76 -14.39
CA SER A 64 3.18 4.45 -13.11
C SER A 64 3.90 3.57 -12.08
N THR A 65 3.71 2.25 -12.15
CA THR A 65 4.35 1.28 -11.25
C THR A 65 5.61 0.66 -11.85
N LEU A 66 5.99 1.02 -13.08
CA LEU A 66 7.13 0.44 -13.77
C LEU A 66 8.45 0.61 -13.00
N PRO A 67 8.80 1.79 -12.44
CA PRO A 67 10.05 1.92 -11.69
C PRO A 67 10.07 1.03 -10.45
N LEU A 68 8.95 0.93 -9.73
CA LEU A 68 8.79 0.03 -8.59
C LEU A 68 8.99 -1.43 -9.01
N ARG A 69 8.34 -1.86 -10.10
CA ARG A 69 8.48 -3.23 -10.64
C ARG A 69 9.90 -3.53 -11.10
N ASN A 70 10.59 -2.57 -11.72
CA ASN A 70 12.00 -2.72 -12.11
C ASN A 70 12.92 -2.90 -10.90
N TYR A 71 12.71 -2.10 -9.85
CA TYR A 71 13.44 -2.26 -8.60
C TYR A 71 13.23 -3.66 -8.00
N LEU A 72 11.98 -4.09 -7.84
CA LEU A 72 11.65 -5.41 -7.28
C LEU A 72 12.21 -6.55 -8.16
N SER A 73 12.14 -6.44 -9.49
CA SER A 73 12.78 -7.38 -10.41
C SER A 73 14.29 -7.46 -10.18
N SER A 74 14.97 -6.32 -9.97
CA SER A 74 16.40 -6.30 -9.66
C SER A 74 16.75 -6.98 -8.32
N ARG A 75 15.78 -7.07 -7.41
CA ARG A 75 15.90 -7.77 -6.12
C ARG A 75 15.63 -9.27 -6.23
N GLY A 76 15.22 -9.77 -7.40
CA GLY A 76 15.01 -11.20 -7.65
C GLY A 76 13.56 -11.65 -7.52
N TYR A 77 12.57 -10.77 -7.70
CA TYR A 77 11.15 -11.13 -7.76
C TYR A 77 10.65 -11.24 -9.21
N ALA A 78 9.69 -12.13 -9.47
CA ALA A 78 8.97 -12.16 -10.73
C ALA A 78 7.81 -11.14 -10.69
N THR A 79 8.04 -9.92 -11.17
CA THR A 79 7.06 -8.83 -10.98
C THR A 79 6.07 -8.73 -12.14
N TYR A 80 4.79 -8.57 -11.80
CA TYR A 80 3.71 -8.47 -12.75
C TYR A 80 2.94 -7.14 -12.60
N PRO A 81 2.63 -6.47 -13.72
CA PRO A 81 1.67 -5.39 -13.75
C PRO A 81 0.25 -5.88 -13.44
N TRP A 82 -0.69 -4.98 -13.15
CA TRP A 82 -2.10 -5.35 -13.01
C TRP A 82 -2.74 -5.76 -14.35
N GLY A 83 -2.23 -5.30 -15.49
CA GLY A 83 -2.67 -5.71 -16.83
C GLY A 83 -4.06 -5.23 -17.29
N LEU A 84 -4.74 -4.36 -16.55
CA LEU A 84 -6.13 -3.93 -16.84
C LEU A 84 -6.22 -2.48 -17.39
N GLY A 85 -5.11 -1.94 -17.90
CA GLY A 85 -5.08 -0.59 -18.48
C GLY A 85 -4.99 0.51 -17.41
N ILE A 86 -5.89 1.50 -17.48
CA ILE A 86 -5.95 2.61 -16.50
C ILE A 86 -6.93 2.22 -15.38
N ASN A 87 -6.47 2.29 -14.14
CA ASN A 87 -7.30 2.10 -12.96
C ASN A 87 -8.25 3.27 -12.81
N ARG A 88 -9.52 3.04 -13.07
CA ARG A 88 -10.57 4.05 -12.93
C ARG A 88 -11.57 3.68 -11.83
N GLY A 89 -11.14 2.86 -10.89
CA GLY A 89 -11.95 2.39 -9.77
C GLY A 89 -12.78 1.14 -10.04
N PRO A 90 -13.48 0.64 -9.00
CA PRO A 90 -14.19 -0.63 -9.05
C PRO A 90 -15.37 -0.50 -10.00
N ARG A 91 -15.30 -1.22 -11.12
CA ARG A 91 -16.38 -1.36 -12.09
C ARG A 91 -16.74 -2.83 -12.26
N ALA A 92 -17.90 -3.10 -12.83
CA ALA A 92 -18.32 -4.45 -13.17
C ALA A 92 -17.20 -5.18 -13.93
N GLY A 93 -16.89 -6.41 -13.52
CA GLY A 93 -15.86 -7.27 -14.12
C GLY A 93 -14.41 -6.96 -13.75
N VAL A 94 -14.09 -5.82 -13.12
CA VAL A 94 -12.69 -5.49 -12.75
C VAL A 94 -12.17 -6.43 -11.66
N ILE A 95 -12.99 -6.73 -10.65
CA ILE A 95 -12.61 -7.66 -9.57
C ILE A 95 -12.43 -9.06 -10.13
N ASP A 96 -13.35 -9.54 -10.97
CA ASP A 96 -13.27 -10.86 -11.60
C ASP A 96 -12.02 -10.99 -12.47
N ALA A 97 -11.69 -9.96 -13.27
CA ALA A 97 -10.47 -9.93 -14.06
C ALA A 97 -9.19 -9.93 -13.20
N CYS A 98 -9.22 -9.25 -12.05
CA CYS A 98 -8.11 -9.30 -11.09
C CYS A 98 -7.95 -10.69 -10.47
N LEU A 99 -9.06 -11.37 -10.12
CA LEU A 99 -9.07 -12.74 -9.60
C LEU A 99 -8.54 -13.72 -10.63
N GLU A 100 -9.03 -13.66 -11.87
CA GLU A 100 -8.56 -14.49 -12.97
C GLU A 100 -7.05 -14.31 -13.22
N ARG A 101 -6.58 -13.06 -13.16
CA ARG A 101 -5.15 -12.76 -13.27
C ARG A 101 -4.33 -13.33 -12.12
N LEU A 102 -4.80 -13.21 -10.88
CA LEU A 102 -4.15 -13.77 -9.70
C LEU A 102 -4.03 -15.29 -9.84
N ASP A 103 -5.13 -15.96 -10.22
CA ASP A 103 -5.18 -17.41 -10.38
C ASP A 103 -4.26 -17.91 -11.48
N LYS A 104 -4.30 -17.24 -12.63
CA LYS A 104 -3.42 -17.56 -13.75
C LYS A 104 -1.95 -17.47 -13.34
N LEU A 105 -1.55 -16.39 -12.68
CA LEU A 105 -0.17 -16.23 -12.24
C LEU A 105 0.22 -17.25 -11.16
N SER A 106 -0.70 -17.57 -10.24
CA SER A 106 -0.41 -18.59 -9.21
C SER A 106 -0.22 -19.97 -9.84
N GLN A 107 -1.06 -20.33 -10.81
CA GLN A 107 -0.95 -21.59 -11.56
C GLN A 107 0.32 -21.65 -12.41
N GLU A 108 0.67 -20.57 -13.12
CA GLU A 108 1.88 -20.49 -13.96
C GLU A 108 3.17 -20.66 -13.15
N HIS A 109 3.22 -20.09 -11.94
CA HIS A 109 4.39 -20.18 -11.06
C HIS A 109 4.38 -21.40 -10.16
N GLY A 110 3.21 -22.02 -9.93
CA GLY A 110 3.04 -23.04 -8.90
C GLY A 110 3.33 -22.53 -7.49
N ARG A 111 3.14 -21.22 -7.24
CA ARG A 111 3.49 -20.53 -6.00
C ARG A 111 2.43 -19.50 -5.62
N SER A 112 2.38 -19.15 -4.33
CA SER A 112 1.59 -18.04 -3.82
C SER A 112 2.20 -16.69 -4.25
N LEU A 113 1.35 -15.68 -4.44
CA LEU A 113 1.73 -14.34 -4.89
C LEU A 113 1.80 -13.35 -3.73
N SER A 114 2.78 -12.46 -3.74
CA SER A 114 2.71 -11.22 -2.94
C SER A 114 1.96 -10.15 -3.72
N LEU A 115 1.02 -9.46 -3.07
CA LEU A 115 0.24 -8.39 -3.68
C LEU A 115 0.70 -7.04 -3.15
N ILE A 116 1.04 -6.11 -4.06
CA ILE A 116 1.40 -4.74 -3.69
C ILE A 116 0.37 -3.79 -4.28
N GLY A 117 -0.26 -2.96 -3.46
CA GLY A 117 -1.20 -1.97 -3.94
C GLY A 117 -0.86 -0.57 -3.51
N TRP A 118 -0.88 0.36 -4.46
CA TRP A 118 -0.65 1.78 -4.21
C TRP A 118 -1.98 2.54 -4.26
N SER A 119 -2.26 3.34 -3.22
CA SER A 119 -3.47 4.15 -3.16
C SER A 119 -4.70 3.24 -3.32
N LEU A 120 -5.64 3.56 -4.20
CA LEU A 120 -6.79 2.71 -4.53
C LEU A 120 -6.39 1.27 -4.93
N GLY A 121 -5.21 1.08 -5.53
CA GLY A 121 -4.65 -0.24 -5.87
C GLY A 121 -4.62 -1.21 -4.68
N GLY A 122 -4.39 -0.69 -3.47
CA GLY A 122 -4.36 -1.50 -2.24
C GLY A 122 -5.71 -2.04 -1.82
N LEU A 123 -6.83 -1.41 -2.21
CA LEU A 123 -8.14 -1.99 -1.95
C LEU A 123 -8.32 -3.28 -2.73
N TYR A 124 -7.92 -3.31 -4.01
CA TYR A 124 -7.94 -4.53 -4.81
C TYR A 124 -7.06 -5.62 -4.18
N ALA A 125 -5.82 -5.30 -3.84
CA ALA A 125 -4.89 -6.26 -3.23
C ALA A 125 -5.48 -6.90 -1.96
N ARG A 126 -6.13 -6.10 -1.09
CA ARG A 126 -6.77 -6.59 0.13
C ARG A 126 -7.97 -7.49 -0.16
N GLU A 127 -8.86 -7.07 -1.05
CA GLU A 127 -10.08 -7.85 -1.34
C GLU A 127 -9.75 -9.16 -2.06
N LEU A 128 -8.76 -9.15 -2.95
CA LEU A 128 -8.24 -10.36 -3.61
C LEU A 128 -7.67 -11.34 -2.58
N ALA A 129 -6.91 -10.85 -1.61
CA ALA A 129 -6.34 -11.67 -0.55
C ALA A 129 -7.40 -12.24 0.42
N LYS A 130 -8.52 -11.55 0.61
CA LYS A 130 -9.67 -12.09 1.35
C LYS A 130 -10.40 -13.17 0.57
N ALA A 131 -10.56 -12.96 -0.73
CA ALA A 131 -11.25 -13.89 -1.61
C ALA A 131 -10.44 -15.17 -1.85
N ARG A 132 -9.11 -15.04 -1.97
CA ARG A 132 -8.18 -16.12 -2.36
C ARG A 132 -6.93 -16.18 -1.47
N PRO A 133 -7.10 -16.41 -0.15
CA PRO A 133 -5.97 -16.47 0.78
C PRO A 133 -5.06 -17.68 0.52
N ASP A 134 -5.57 -18.72 -0.15
CA ASP A 134 -4.84 -19.93 -0.53
C ASP A 134 -3.71 -19.69 -1.54
N VAL A 135 -3.80 -18.63 -2.34
CA VAL A 135 -2.81 -18.28 -3.38
C VAL A 135 -2.13 -16.94 -3.13
N VAL A 136 -2.38 -16.30 -1.99
CA VAL A 136 -1.75 -15.03 -1.61
C VAL A 136 -0.80 -15.23 -0.44
N ARG A 137 0.48 -14.92 -0.67
CA ARG A 137 1.55 -14.99 0.33
C ARG A 137 1.44 -13.88 1.37
N GLN A 138 1.25 -12.65 0.90
CA GLN A 138 1.13 -11.46 1.73
C GLN A 138 0.60 -10.27 0.93
N VAL A 139 0.11 -9.25 1.64
CA VAL A 139 -0.34 -7.98 1.08
C VAL A 139 0.52 -6.84 1.62
N ILE A 140 1.00 -5.96 0.73
CA ILE A 140 1.63 -4.71 1.14
C ILE A 140 0.90 -3.54 0.48
N THR A 141 0.41 -2.61 1.30
CA THR A 141 -0.30 -1.41 0.83
C THR A 141 0.56 -0.16 1.01
N MET A 142 0.41 0.82 0.13
CA MET A 142 1.09 2.11 0.19
C MET A 142 0.07 3.25 0.10
N GLY A 143 -0.13 3.98 1.19
CA GLY A 143 -1.06 5.13 1.25
C GLY A 143 -2.50 4.76 0.88
N THR A 144 -2.92 3.51 1.11
CA THR A 144 -4.24 3.02 0.73
C THR A 144 -5.29 3.46 1.77
N PRO A 145 -6.42 4.07 1.36
CA PRO A 145 -7.47 4.48 2.29
C PRO A 145 -8.48 3.35 2.53
N PHE A 146 -8.18 2.43 3.46
CA PHE A 146 -9.07 1.31 3.80
C PHE A 146 -9.73 1.46 5.19
N THR A 147 -9.26 2.39 6.03
CA THR A 147 -9.91 2.79 7.28
C THR A 147 -10.51 4.20 7.13
N GLY A 148 -11.69 4.47 7.70
CA GLY A 148 -12.30 5.81 7.71
C GLY A 148 -13.38 6.10 6.65
N HIS A 149 -14.03 7.26 6.82
CA HIS A 149 -15.14 7.72 5.97
C HIS A 149 -14.59 8.16 4.61
N PRO A 150 -15.29 7.90 3.48
CA PRO A 150 -14.80 8.26 2.15
C PRO A 150 -14.43 9.74 1.93
N LYS A 151 -14.99 10.64 2.76
CA LYS A 151 -14.72 12.08 2.73
C LYS A 151 -13.36 12.47 3.35
N ALA A 152 -12.65 11.53 3.97
CA ALA A 152 -11.34 11.75 4.59
C ALA A 152 -10.17 11.76 3.57
N THR A 153 -10.44 11.74 2.27
CA THR A 153 -9.40 11.72 1.22
C THR A 153 -9.62 12.82 0.20
N ASN A 154 -8.60 13.59 -0.23
CA ASN A 154 -8.76 14.44 -1.42
C ASN A 154 -9.04 13.60 -2.68
N ALA A 155 -8.71 12.30 -2.62
CA ALA A 155 -9.05 11.31 -3.61
C ALA A 155 -10.57 11.08 -3.79
N TRP A 156 -11.46 11.50 -2.88
CA TRP A 156 -12.91 11.34 -3.10
C TRP A 156 -13.39 12.13 -4.33
N ARG A 157 -12.87 13.33 -4.56
CA ARG A 157 -13.21 14.13 -5.75
C ARG A 157 -12.72 13.46 -7.03
N ILE A 158 -11.53 12.86 -6.95
CA ILE A 158 -10.90 12.11 -8.02
C ILE A 158 -11.69 10.81 -8.29
N TYR A 159 -12.16 10.13 -7.23
CA TYR A 159 -12.98 8.94 -7.28
C TYR A 159 -14.36 9.23 -7.87
N GLU A 160 -15.07 10.26 -7.42
CA GLU A 160 -16.36 10.67 -7.98
C GLU A 160 -16.22 11.03 -9.46
N TRP A 161 -15.17 11.77 -9.83
CA TRP A 161 -14.88 12.12 -11.22
C TRP A 161 -14.56 10.89 -12.09
N ALA A 162 -13.74 9.96 -11.58
CA ALA A 162 -13.32 8.78 -12.34
C ALA A 162 -14.40 7.69 -12.43
N THR A 163 -15.23 7.55 -11.40
CA THR A 163 -16.24 6.47 -11.28
C THR A 163 -17.66 6.92 -11.59
N GLY A 164 -17.95 8.23 -11.58
CA GLY A 164 -19.30 8.79 -11.73
C GLY A 164 -20.22 8.57 -10.53
N HIS A 165 -19.77 7.90 -9.47
CA HIS A 165 -20.57 7.59 -8.28
C HIS A 165 -20.33 8.64 -7.18
N LYS A 166 -21.39 9.31 -6.72
CA LYS A 166 -21.35 10.21 -5.55
C LYS A 166 -21.17 9.41 -4.27
N ILE A 167 -20.23 9.79 -3.40
CA ILE A 167 -19.97 9.01 -2.19
C ILE A 167 -20.90 9.42 -1.04
N GLY A 168 -21.74 8.49 -0.58
CA GLY A 168 -22.66 8.70 0.56
C GLY A 168 -23.40 7.47 1.08
N ALA A 169 -23.05 6.25 0.67
CA ALA A 169 -23.72 5.03 1.14
C ALA A 169 -23.01 4.46 2.39
N PRO A 170 -23.70 4.27 3.53
CA PRO A 170 -23.13 3.87 4.82
C PRO A 170 -22.69 2.38 4.91
N ASP A 171 -22.99 1.55 3.91
CA ASP A 171 -22.94 0.08 4.07
C ASP A 171 -21.64 -0.61 3.58
N ILE A 172 -20.66 0.14 3.06
CA ILE A 172 -19.44 -0.45 2.46
C ILE A 172 -18.29 -0.60 3.50
N HIS A 173 -18.51 -0.20 4.76
CA HIS A 173 -17.40 0.18 5.62
C HIS A 173 -16.72 -0.93 6.42
N GLU A 174 -17.45 -1.96 6.87
CA GLU A 174 -16.86 -2.95 7.80
C GLU A 174 -16.02 -4.05 7.10
N PRO A 175 -16.45 -4.61 5.95
CA PRO A 175 -15.66 -5.62 5.25
C PRO A 175 -14.30 -5.08 4.76
N LEU A 176 -14.25 -3.83 4.27
CA LEU A 176 -13.02 -3.21 3.77
C LEU A 176 -11.97 -2.98 4.88
N ARG A 177 -12.43 -2.62 6.08
CA ARG A 177 -11.59 -2.35 7.26
C ARG A 177 -10.95 -3.60 7.84
N SER A 178 -11.60 -4.75 7.66
CA SER A 178 -11.04 -6.01 8.16
C SER A 178 -9.74 -6.34 7.43
N PRO A 179 -8.65 -6.70 8.14
CA PRO A 179 -7.42 -7.14 7.49
C PRO A 179 -7.67 -8.45 6.73
N PRO A 180 -6.99 -8.68 5.60
CA PRO A 180 -6.96 -10.00 4.96
C PRO A 180 -6.45 -11.08 5.93
N PRO A 181 -6.87 -12.35 5.80
CA PRO A 181 -6.43 -13.45 6.65
C PRO A 181 -5.02 -13.97 6.27
N VAL A 182 -4.17 -13.09 5.76
CA VAL A 182 -2.79 -13.33 5.35
C VAL A 182 -1.91 -12.20 5.90
N PRO A 183 -0.59 -12.38 5.99
CA PRO A 183 0.30 -11.32 6.42
C PRO A 183 0.08 -10.02 5.64
N THR A 184 -0.11 -8.90 6.35
CA THR A 184 -0.50 -7.63 5.74
C THR A 184 0.32 -6.49 6.33
N THR A 185 1.05 -5.77 5.48
CA THR A 185 1.78 -4.56 5.89
C THR A 185 1.15 -3.33 5.26
N SER A 186 0.91 -2.29 6.05
CA SER A 186 0.56 -0.97 5.52
C SER A 186 1.70 0.02 5.67
N ILE A 187 2.15 0.56 4.54
CA ILE A 187 3.11 1.66 4.48
C ILE A 187 2.32 2.95 4.33
N PHE A 188 2.50 3.88 5.26
CA PHE A 188 1.79 5.16 5.27
C PHE A 188 2.76 6.31 5.53
N SER A 189 2.30 7.53 5.26
CA SER A 189 3.06 8.75 5.53
C SER A 189 2.17 9.80 6.17
N ARG A 190 2.63 10.40 7.27
CA ARG A 190 1.92 11.53 7.89
C ARG A 190 1.95 12.79 7.03
N SER A 191 2.89 12.86 6.09
CA SER A 191 3.01 13.95 5.11
C SER A 191 2.28 13.68 3.79
N ASP A 192 1.45 12.63 3.73
CA ASP A 192 0.54 12.36 2.62
C ASP A 192 -0.45 13.52 2.42
N GLY A 193 -0.45 14.09 1.22
CA GLY A 193 -1.30 15.20 0.80
C GLY A 193 -2.61 14.79 0.12
N VAL A 194 -2.79 13.50 -0.17
CA VAL A 194 -3.93 12.97 -0.92
C VAL A 194 -4.89 12.22 0.00
N VAL A 195 -4.38 11.37 0.87
CA VAL A 195 -5.12 10.53 1.82
C VAL A 195 -4.78 10.99 3.24
N ALA A 196 -5.80 11.15 4.10
CA ALA A 196 -5.54 11.32 5.52
C ALA A 196 -4.86 10.05 6.02
N TRP A 197 -3.62 10.16 6.49
CA TRP A 197 -2.76 9.01 6.83
C TRP A 197 -3.41 8.02 7.80
N GLN A 198 -4.31 8.48 8.67
CA GLN A 198 -5.09 7.65 9.59
C GLN A 198 -5.93 6.61 8.85
N CYS A 199 -6.34 6.90 7.61
CA CYS A 199 -7.10 6.00 6.74
C CYS A 199 -6.27 4.86 6.16
N SER A 200 -4.95 4.91 6.33
CA SER A 200 -4.00 3.87 5.93
C SER A 200 -3.44 3.10 7.12
N LEU A 201 -3.97 3.30 8.33
CA LEU A 201 -3.57 2.51 9.48
C LEU A 201 -4.33 1.19 9.49
N GLU A 202 -3.59 0.10 9.48
CA GLU A 202 -4.09 -1.25 9.71
C GLU A 202 -4.35 -1.50 11.18
N ARG A 203 -5.41 -2.27 11.47
CA ARG A 203 -5.69 -2.74 12.82
C ARG A 203 -4.61 -3.72 13.26
N GLU A 204 -4.08 -3.53 14.46
CA GLU A 204 -3.08 -4.44 15.03
C GLU A 204 -3.64 -5.87 15.15
N SER A 205 -2.86 -6.82 14.65
CA SER A 205 -3.08 -8.26 14.73
C SER A 205 -1.72 -8.98 14.72
N PRO A 206 -1.66 -10.28 15.07
CA PRO A 206 -0.42 -11.05 15.01
C PRO A 206 0.26 -11.11 13.63
N HIS A 207 -0.46 -10.76 12.55
CA HIS A 207 0.01 -10.82 11.17
C HIS A 207 -0.15 -9.48 10.42
N THR A 208 -0.34 -8.37 11.15
CA THR A 208 -0.41 -7.04 10.55
C THR A 208 0.67 -6.11 11.10
N ASP A 209 1.17 -5.20 10.26
CA ASP A 209 2.12 -4.17 10.69
C ASP A 209 1.89 -2.85 9.94
N ASN A 210 2.20 -1.75 10.62
CA ASN A 210 2.16 -0.41 10.06
C ASN A 210 3.59 0.16 10.00
N ILE A 211 4.01 0.64 8.85
CA ILE A 211 5.33 1.25 8.64
C ILE A 211 5.12 2.71 8.24
N GLU A 212 5.56 3.63 9.11
CA GLU A 212 5.60 5.04 8.78
C GLU A 212 6.86 5.34 7.94
N VAL A 213 6.68 6.05 6.82
CA VAL A 213 7.77 6.59 6.01
C VAL A 213 7.55 8.07 5.76
N GLN A 214 8.66 8.81 5.60
CA GLN A 214 8.59 10.20 5.17
C GLN A 214 8.48 10.25 3.64
N ALA A 215 7.24 10.33 3.14
CA ALA A 215 6.97 10.38 1.70
C ALA A 215 5.80 11.30 1.33
N SER A 216 5.74 11.80 0.10
CA SER A 216 4.46 12.22 -0.50
C SER A 216 3.63 11.00 -0.94
N HIS A 217 2.33 11.17 -1.16
CA HIS A 217 1.48 10.10 -1.68
C HIS A 217 1.94 9.62 -3.06
N LEU A 218 2.20 10.58 -3.97
CA LEU A 218 2.59 10.35 -5.36
C LEU A 218 4.05 9.91 -5.51
N GLY A 219 4.90 10.24 -4.54
CA GLY A 219 6.27 9.76 -4.46
C GLY A 219 6.44 8.46 -3.70
N MET A 220 5.43 7.99 -2.95
CA MET A 220 5.57 6.87 -2.02
C MET A 220 6.10 5.60 -2.66
N GLY A 221 5.57 5.21 -3.83
CA GLY A 221 6.02 4.03 -4.57
C GLY A 221 7.43 4.15 -5.17
N LEU A 222 8.03 5.33 -5.08
CA LEU A 222 9.36 5.67 -5.59
C LEU A 222 10.31 6.12 -4.49
N ASN A 223 9.87 6.18 -3.23
CA ASN A 223 10.65 6.69 -2.12
C ASN A 223 11.62 5.60 -1.61
N PRO A 224 12.90 5.92 -1.33
CA PRO A 224 13.89 4.90 -0.98
C PRO A 224 13.55 4.17 0.33
N LEU A 225 12.92 4.84 1.30
CA LEU A 225 12.49 4.19 2.55
C LEU A 225 11.35 3.20 2.28
N THR A 226 10.43 3.53 1.38
CA THR A 226 9.39 2.60 0.93
C THR A 226 10.01 1.42 0.18
N LEU A 227 10.93 1.66 -0.76
CA LEU A 227 11.56 0.60 -1.54
C LEU A 227 12.36 -0.38 -0.66
N TYR A 228 13.07 0.13 0.35
CA TYR A 228 13.75 -0.71 1.33
C TYR A 228 12.73 -1.54 2.15
N ALA A 229 11.68 -0.88 2.68
CA ALA A 229 10.65 -1.57 3.44
C ALA A 229 9.97 -2.68 2.61
N LEU A 230 9.65 -2.42 1.34
CA LEU A 230 9.10 -3.42 0.43
C LEU A 230 10.03 -4.63 0.27
N ALA A 231 11.32 -4.40 0.01
CA ALA A 231 12.28 -5.50 -0.12
C ALA A 231 12.41 -6.33 1.16
N ASP A 232 12.45 -5.66 2.31
CA ASP A 232 12.53 -6.31 3.62
C ASP A 232 11.27 -7.14 3.95
N ARG A 233 10.06 -6.62 3.67
CA ARG A 233 8.80 -7.35 3.86
C ARG A 233 8.67 -8.54 2.90
N LEU A 234 8.99 -8.34 1.63
CA LEU A 234 8.91 -9.38 0.61
C LEU A 234 9.92 -10.51 0.84
N ALA A 235 11.05 -10.26 1.51
CA ALA A 235 12.07 -11.26 1.77
C ALA A 235 11.70 -12.26 2.88
N GLN A 236 10.62 -12.04 3.63
CA GLN A 236 10.19 -12.95 4.69
C GLN A 236 9.67 -14.26 4.11
N ALA A 237 10.09 -15.39 4.69
CA ALA A 237 9.62 -16.71 4.30
C ALA A 237 8.14 -16.93 4.68
N GLU A 238 7.45 -17.79 3.93
CA GLU A 238 6.09 -18.21 4.27
C GLU A 238 6.08 -18.91 5.63
N GLY A 239 5.15 -18.51 6.51
CA GLY A 239 5.05 -19.02 7.88
C GLY A 239 5.94 -18.31 8.91
N ASP A 240 6.96 -17.56 8.48
CA ASP A 240 7.92 -16.89 9.36
C ASP A 240 7.70 -15.36 9.42
N TRP A 241 6.45 -14.91 9.23
CA TRP A 241 6.16 -13.49 9.18
C TRP A 241 6.44 -12.79 10.53
N ARG A 242 7.07 -11.61 10.47
CA ARG A 242 7.41 -10.76 11.61
C ARG A 242 7.19 -9.27 11.30
N PRO A 243 6.80 -8.47 12.30
CA PRO A 243 6.74 -7.01 12.19
C PRO A 243 8.07 -6.37 11.79
N PHE A 244 8.03 -5.12 11.33
CA PHE A 244 9.20 -4.42 10.79
C PHE A 244 10.15 -4.06 11.89
N ASP A 245 11.39 -4.57 11.76
CA ASP A 245 12.44 -4.23 12.70
C ASP A 245 12.91 -2.80 12.46
N ARG A 246 12.39 -1.92 13.32
CA ARG A 246 12.71 -0.50 13.43
C ARG A 246 13.63 -0.20 14.62
N SER A 247 14.35 -1.20 15.15
CA SER A 247 15.31 -1.00 16.24
C SER A 247 16.63 -0.38 15.75
N GLY A 248 17.44 0.10 16.71
CA GLY A 248 18.75 0.67 16.44
C GLY A 248 18.70 1.88 15.51
N LEU A 249 19.62 1.95 14.54
CA LEU A 249 19.70 3.09 13.61
C LEU A 249 18.48 3.25 12.71
N ARG A 250 17.68 2.19 12.51
CA ARG A 250 16.48 2.25 11.67
C ARG A 250 15.38 3.10 12.30
N SER A 251 15.36 3.27 13.63
CA SER A 251 14.35 4.08 14.31
C SER A 251 14.39 5.56 13.91
N TYR A 252 15.54 6.06 13.43
CA TYR A 252 15.68 7.42 12.92
C TYR A 252 15.02 7.62 11.54
N LEU A 253 14.90 6.54 10.76
CA LEU A 253 14.33 6.57 9.41
C LEU A 253 12.88 6.06 9.39
N TYR A 254 12.53 5.16 10.31
CA TYR A 254 11.23 4.54 10.47
C TYR A 254 10.70 4.81 11.88
N PRO A 255 9.99 5.93 12.09
CA PRO A 255 9.44 6.29 13.40
C PRO A 255 8.46 5.25 13.94
N ASP A 256 8.23 5.23 15.26
CA ASP A 256 7.14 4.42 15.83
C ASP A 256 5.79 4.95 15.28
N PRO A 257 5.03 4.12 14.54
CA PRO A 257 3.74 4.53 13.97
C PRO A 257 2.73 4.97 15.02
N ARG A 258 2.87 4.52 16.28
CA ARG A 258 2.00 4.84 17.42
C ARG A 258 2.34 6.17 18.09
N ARG A 259 3.41 6.86 17.66
CA ARG A 259 3.79 8.15 18.24
C ARG A 259 2.63 9.16 18.12
N PRO A 260 2.47 10.08 19.09
CA PRO A 260 1.48 11.15 18.98
C PRO A 260 1.70 11.98 17.71
N ALA A 261 0.63 12.49 17.11
CA ALA A 261 0.75 13.47 16.05
C ALA A 261 1.33 14.77 16.62
N SER A 262 2.51 15.16 16.12
CA SER A 262 3.04 16.51 16.29
C SER A 262 2.25 17.43 15.37
N TYR A 263 1.36 18.24 15.93
CA TYR A 263 0.59 19.27 15.23
C TYR A 263 1.39 20.57 15.13
#